data_AF-A0A5J4TEB1-F1
#
_entry.id   AF-A0A5J4TEB1-F1
#
_cell.length_a   1.000
_cell.length_b   1.000
_cell.length_c   1.000
_cell.angle_alpha   90.00
_cell.angle_beta   90.00
_cell.angle_gamma   90.00
#
_symmetry.space_group_name_H-M   'P 1'
#
loop_
_entity.id
_entity.type
_entity.pdbx_description
1 polymer ?
#
loop_
_entity_poly.entity_id
_entity_poly.type
_entity_poly.pdbx_seq_one_letter_code
_entity_poly.pdbx_strand_id
1 'polypeptide(L)'
;NLSPKLAIHEWIDRLKKQFPKGADFLLLHKGFNKSTTTKDISLQLSKLLRELKIVGASAYSILHSATTEYAKLGISERDLATFTHHSQNSHIVQQYYIFASSVRANDIARQLTINSRPRQ
;
A
#
# COMPACT_ATOMS: atom_id res chain seq x y z
N ASN A 1 -15.44 -11.60 -5.02
CA ASN A 1 -14.62 -10.52 -5.60
C ASN A 1 -15.20 -9.19 -5.15
N LEU A 2 -14.62 -8.52 -4.15
CA LEU A 2 -15.06 -7.17 -3.79
C LEU A 2 -14.61 -6.21 -4.90
N SER A 3 -15.47 -5.27 -5.27
CA SER A 3 -15.07 -4.12 -6.09
C SER A 3 -13.92 -3.37 -5.39
N PRO A 4 -12.91 -2.84 -6.12
CA PRO A 4 -11.79 -2.08 -5.55
C PRO A 4 -12.23 -0.97 -4.59
N LYS A 5 -13.37 -0.32 -4.88
CA LYS A 5 -13.97 0.70 -4.02
C LYS A 5 -14.38 0.14 -2.65
N LEU A 6 -14.96 -1.05 -2.67
CA LEU A 6 -15.47 -1.77 -1.50
C LEU A 6 -14.32 -2.32 -0.64
N ALA A 7 -13.23 -2.76 -1.28
CA ALA A 7 -12.00 -3.17 -0.60
C ALA A 7 -11.31 -2.01 0.14
N ILE A 8 -11.33 -0.80 -0.42
CA ILE A 8 -10.79 0.41 0.24
C ILE A 8 -11.61 0.75 1.49
N HIS A 9 -12.95 0.73 1.40
CA HIS A 9 -13.81 0.98 2.55
C HIS A 9 -13.59 -0.05 3.66
N GLU A 10 -13.50 -1.34 3.31
CA GLU A 10 -13.23 -2.40 4.27
C GLU A 10 -11.83 -2.25 4.92
N TRP A 11 -10.82 -1.84 4.15
CA TRP A 11 -9.48 -1.58 4.67
C TRP A 11 -9.47 -0.39 5.65
N ILE A 12 -10.21 0.68 5.35
CA ILE A 12 -10.39 1.83 6.25
C ILE A 12 -11.09 1.41 7.54
N ASP A 13 -12.13 0.57 7.48
CA ASP A 13 -12.85 0.12 8.67
C ASP A 13 -12.02 -0.82 9.54
N ARG A 14 -11.18 -1.67 8.92
CA ARG A 14 -10.20 -2.50 9.64
C ARG A 14 -9.14 -1.64 10.33
N LEU A 15 -8.64 -0.60 9.66
CA LEU A 15 -7.72 0.38 10.25
C LEU A 15 -8.35 1.10 11.45
N LYS A 16 -9.60 1.55 11.32
CA LYS A 16 -10.36 2.18 12.42
C LYS A 16 -10.53 1.25 13.61
N LYS A 17 -10.83 -0.02 13.36
CA LYS A 17 -11.01 -1.02 14.42
C LYS A 17 -9.69 -1.35 15.13
N GLN A 18 -8.60 -1.42 14.37
CA GLN A 18 -7.28 -1.79 14.88
C GLN A 18 -6.59 -0.62 15.59
N PHE A 19 -6.89 0.61 15.17
CA PHE A 19 -6.32 1.84 15.71
C PHE A 19 -7.41 2.88 15.99
N PRO A 20 -8.30 2.65 16.98
CA PRO A 20 -9.43 3.53 17.25
C PRO A 20 -9.02 4.97 17.57
N LYS A 21 -7.82 5.18 18.13
CA LYS A 21 -7.24 6.52 18.38
C LYS A 21 -6.41 7.07 17.21
N GLY A 22 -5.88 6.19 16.35
CA GLY A 22 -5.12 6.58 15.15
C GLY A 22 -6.02 6.96 13.97
N ALA A 23 -7.25 6.46 13.96
CA ALA A 23 -8.28 6.87 13.00
C ALA A 23 -8.77 8.31 13.19
N ASP A 24 -8.69 8.83 14.43
CA ASP A 24 -8.94 10.24 14.69
C ASP A 24 -8.01 11.11 13.85
N PHE A 25 -6.80 10.66 13.55
CA PHE A 25 -5.84 11.37 12.69
C PHE A 25 -6.26 11.44 11.21
N LEU A 26 -7.05 10.46 10.73
CA LEU A 26 -7.64 10.48 9.39
C LEU A 26 -8.86 11.42 9.32
N LEU A 27 -9.55 11.63 10.45
CA LEU A 27 -10.73 12.50 10.58
C LEU A 27 -10.37 13.93 11.03
N LEU A 28 -9.27 14.09 11.77
CA LEU A 28 -8.79 15.33 12.38
C LEU A 28 -7.95 16.10 11.36
N HIS A 29 -8.55 16.48 10.25
CA HIS A 29 -7.98 17.58 9.49
C HIS A 29 -9.03 18.35 8.71
N LYS A 30 -9.84 19.10 9.47
CA LYS A 30 -10.51 20.31 8.98
C LYS A 30 -9.51 21.33 8.38
N GLY A 31 -8.20 21.12 8.56
CA GLY A 31 -7.10 21.96 8.07
C GLY A 31 -6.52 21.59 6.70
N PHE A 32 -6.92 20.47 6.06
CA PHE A 32 -6.47 20.17 4.67
C PHE A 32 -7.04 21.16 3.63
N ASN A 33 -7.91 22.08 4.06
CA ASN A 33 -8.44 23.16 3.24
C ASN A 33 -7.47 24.35 3.07
N LYS A 34 -6.33 24.36 3.76
CA LYS A 34 -5.18 25.24 3.46
C LYS A 34 -4.09 24.41 2.78
N SER A 35 -3.25 25.06 1.95
CA SER A 35 -2.12 24.41 1.27
C SER A 35 -1.18 23.77 2.29
N THR A 36 -1.46 22.51 2.60
CA THR A 36 -0.65 21.70 3.48
C THR A 36 0.53 21.23 2.64
N THR A 37 1.75 21.52 3.09
CA THR A 37 2.92 21.16 2.29
C THR A 37 3.12 19.65 2.29
N THR A 38 3.73 19.09 1.25
CA THR A 38 4.09 17.66 1.20
C THR A 38 4.93 17.22 2.41
N LYS A 39 5.71 18.15 2.98
CA LYS A 39 6.49 17.94 4.21
C LYS A 39 5.59 17.72 5.43
N ASP A 40 4.54 18.53 5.60
CA ASP A 40 3.60 18.39 6.70
C ASP A 40 2.86 17.05 6.62
N ILE A 41 2.43 16.65 5.42
CA ILE A 41 1.79 15.34 5.19
C ILE A 41 2.74 14.19 5.54
N SER A 42 3.99 14.28 5.09
CA SER A 42 5.00 13.25 5.34
C SER A 42 5.32 13.12 6.84
N LEU A 43 5.40 14.26 7.55
CA LEU A 43 5.62 14.29 8.99
C LEU A 43 4.46 13.64 9.74
N GLN A 44 3.23 14.00 9.40
CA GLN A 44 2.02 13.48 10.02
C GLN A 44 1.88 11.97 9.77
N LEU A 45 2.14 11.51 8.54
CA LEU A 45 2.14 10.08 8.23
C LEU A 45 3.24 9.33 9.00
N SER A 46 4.43 9.90 9.14
CA SER A 46 5.53 9.27 9.89
C SER A 46 5.18 9.12 11.38
N LYS A 47 4.49 10.11 11.96
CA LYS A 47 3.97 10.01 13.35
C LYS A 47 2.96 8.88 13.47
N LEU A 48 2.00 8.79 12.55
CA LEU A 48 1.03 7.71 12.52
C LEU A 48 1.74 6.36 12.48
N LEU A 49 2.65 6.14 11.53
CA LEU A 49 3.38 4.85 11.42
C LEU A 49 4.13 4.48 12.69
N ARG A 50 4.72 5.45 13.39
CA ARG A 50 5.34 5.23 14.70
C ARG A 50 4.33 4.81 15.76
N GLU A 51 3.15 5.43 15.81
CA GLU A 51 2.07 5.04 16.74
C GLU A 51 1.56 3.62 16.44
N LEU A 52 1.46 3.26 15.15
CA LEU A 52 1.12 1.91 14.71
C LEU A 52 2.26 0.89 14.95
N LYS A 53 3.41 1.34 15.47
CA LYS A 53 4.65 0.55 15.66
C LYS A 53 5.20 -0.05 14.36
N ILE A 54 4.90 0.59 13.22
CA ILE A 54 5.45 0.23 11.91
C ILE A 54 6.76 1.03 11.73
N VAL A 55 7.86 0.43 12.20
CA VAL A 55 9.19 1.05 12.15
C VAL A 55 9.79 0.90 10.74
N GLY A 56 10.39 1.98 10.23
CA GLY A 56 11.10 1.97 8.95
C GLY A 56 10.22 2.18 7.71
N ALA A 57 8.90 2.27 7.86
CA ALA A 57 8.01 2.64 6.77
C ALA A 57 7.94 4.16 6.59
N SER A 58 7.86 4.60 5.33
CA SER A 58 7.63 5.97 4.91
C SER A 58 6.40 6.05 4.00
N ALA A 59 5.95 7.28 3.68
CA ALA A 59 4.94 7.50 2.65
C ALA A 59 5.28 6.79 1.34
N TYR A 60 6.55 6.90 0.94
CA TYR A 60 7.04 6.31 -0.30
C TYR A 60 7.03 4.79 -0.25
N SER A 61 7.49 4.17 0.84
CA SER A 61 7.50 2.70 0.94
C SER A 61 6.08 2.13 0.98
N ILE A 62 5.14 2.82 1.62
CA ILE A 62 3.73 2.40 1.66
C ILE A 62 3.10 2.51 0.27
N LEU A 63 3.33 3.63 -0.43
CA LEU A 63 2.87 3.80 -1.80
C LEU A 63 3.47 2.72 -2.72
N HIS A 64 4.76 2.41 -2.56
CA HIS A 64 5.45 1.39 -3.32
C HIS A 64 4.83 -0.01 -3.08
N SER A 65 4.59 -0.37 -1.83
CA SER A 65 3.94 -1.64 -1.48
C SER A 65 2.49 -1.72 -1.97
N ALA A 66 1.70 -0.65 -1.79
CA ALA A 66 0.32 -0.61 -2.27
C ALA A 66 0.23 -0.74 -3.79
N THR A 67 1.06 0.00 -4.52
CA THR A 67 1.15 -0.05 -5.98
C THR A 67 1.56 -1.45 -6.46
N THR A 68 2.51 -2.09 -5.78
CA THR A 68 2.91 -3.47 -6.07
C THR A 68 1.74 -4.44 -5.90
N GLU A 69 0.99 -4.35 -4.80
CA GLU A 69 -0.16 -5.21 -4.56
C GLU A 69 -1.26 -4.98 -5.62
N TYR A 70 -1.51 -3.75 -6.03
CA TYR A 70 -2.41 -3.45 -7.15
C TYR A 70 -1.91 -4.07 -8.47
N ALA A 71 -0.61 -3.99 -8.77
CA ALA A 71 -0.04 -4.65 -9.94
C ALA A 71 -0.22 -6.18 -9.89
N LYS A 72 -0.09 -6.80 -8.71
CA LYS A 72 -0.39 -8.24 -8.52
C LYS A 72 -1.86 -8.56 -8.79
N LEU A 73 -2.79 -7.67 -8.45
CA LEU A 73 -4.22 -7.84 -8.72
C LEU A 73 -4.58 -7.66 -10.20
N GLY A 74 -3.61 -7.35 -11.08
CA GLY A 74 -3.84 -7.20 -12.52
C GLY A 74 -4.47 -5.86 -12.90
N ILE A 75 -4.31 -4.83 -12.06
CA ILE A 75 -4.67 -3.46 -12.43
C ILE A 75 -3.92 -3.06 -13.70
N SER A 76 -4.59 -2.33 -14.59
CA SER A 76 -4.01 -1.89 -15.86
C SER A 76 -2.87 -0.90 -15.62
N GLU A 77 -1.89 -0.89 -16.53
CA GLU A 77 -0.75 0.01 -16.42
C GLU A 77 -1.19 1.48 -16.40
N ARG A 78 -2.22 1.82 -17.19
CA ARG A 78 -2.81 3.15 -17.23
C ARG A 78 -3.34 3.58 -15.87
N ASP A 79 -4.11 2.70 -15.22
CA ASP A 79 -4.70 3.00 -13.91
C ASP A 79 -3.63 3.10 -12.83
N LEU A 80 -2.59 2.26 -12.91
CA LEU A 80 -1.46 2.27 -12.00
C LEU A 80 -0.59 3.54 -12.15
N ALA A 81 -0.34 3.96 -13.40
CA ALA A 81 0.38 5.19 -13.72
C ALA A 81 -0.39 6.41 -13.21
N THR A 82 -1.71 6.43 -13.38
CA THR A 82 -2.59 7.47 -12.84
C THR A 82 -2.55 7.52 -11.30
N PHE A 83 -2.63 6.36 -10.65
CA PHE A 83 -2.56 6.25 -9.18
C PHE A 83 -1.23 6.80 -8.63
N THR A 84 -0.13 6.54 -9.33
CA THR A 84 1.22 6.94 -8.91
C THR A 84 1.69 8.30 -9.43
N HIS A 85 0.85 9.02 -10.19
CA HIS A 85 1.23 10.26 -10.88
C HIS A 85 2.47 10.11 -11.78
N HIS A 86 2.61 8.94 -12.40
CA HIS A 86 3.65 8.67 -13.39
C HIS A 86 3.06 8.60 -14.80
N SER A 87 3.92 8.78 -15.80
CA SER A 87 3.51 8.52 -17.19
C SER A 87 3.34 7.02 -17.40
N GLN A 88 2.38 6.67 -18.26
CA GLN A 88 2.30 5.32 -18.81
C GLN A 88 3.62 4.99 -19.52
N ASN A 89 4.03 3.72 -19.48
CA ASN A 89 5.29 3.20 -20.00
C ASN A 89 6.54 3.77 -19.30
N SER A 90 6.40 4.47 -18.18
CA SER A 90 7.58 4.88 -17.41
C SER A 90 8.29 3.68 -16.81
N HIS A 91 9.62 3.79 -16.71
CA HIS A 91 10.45 2.78 -16.08
C HIS A 91 9.97 2.44 -14.65
N ILE A 92 9.52 3.44 -13.89
CA ILE A 92 9.00 3.24 -12.53
C ILE A 92 7.75 2.35 -12.54
N VAL A 93 6.82 2.58 -13.47
CA VAL A 93 5.61 1.77 -13.58
C VAL A 93 5.93 0.33 -13.95
N GLN A 94 6.87 0.12 -14.88
CA GLN A 94 7.35 -1.22 -15.24
C GLN A 94 8.02 -1.93 -14.06
N GLN A 95 8.79 -1.20 -13.23
CA GLN A 95 9.41 -1.75 -12.03
C GLN A 95 8.39 -2.31 -11.04
N TYR A 96 7.21 -1.69 -10.90
CA TYR A 96 6.16 -2.25 -10.05
C TYR A 96 5.67 -3.61 -10.55
N TYR A 97 5.53 -3.81 -11.87
CA TYR A 97 5.15 -5.10 -12.44
C TYR A 97 6.24 -6.16 -12.28
N ILE A 98 7.50 -5.78 -12.43
CA ILE A 98 8.64 -6.68 -12.20
C ILE A 98 8.62 -7.14 -10.74
N PHE A 99 8.52 -6.20 -9.80
CA PHE A 99 8.52 -6.53 -8.38
C PHE A 99 7.27 -7.35 -7.98
N ALA A 100 6.09 -7.02 -8.50
CA ALA A 100 4.86 -7.82 -8.34
C ALA A 100 5.03 -9.27 -8.83
N SER A 101 5.68 -9.44 -9.98
CA SER A 101 5.97 -10.76 -10.56
C SER A 101 6.96 -11.54 -9.69
N SER A 102 8.02 -10.88 -9.21
CA SER A 102 8.99 -11.48 -8.29
C SER A 102 8.36 -11.90 -6.96
N VAL A 103 7.51 -11.05 -6.36
CA VAL A 103 6.78 -11.38 -5.12
C VAL A 103 5.89 -12.60 -5.32
N ARG A 104 5.18 -12.69 -6.46
CA ARG A 104 4.35 -13.85 -6.79
C ARG A 104 5.17 -15.12 -6.98
N ALA A 105 6.28 -15.04 -7.72
CA ALA A 105 7.17 -16.17 -7.92
C ALA A 105 7.77 -16.69 -6.60
N ASN A 106 8.17 -15.77 -5.72
CA ASN A 106 8.69 -16.11 -4.39
C ASN A 106 7.63 -16.77 -3.50
N ASP A 107 6.37 -16.31 -3.55
CA ASP A 107 5.28 -16.94 -2.81
C ASP A 107 5.03 -18.38 -3.28
N ILE A 108 5.01 -18.60 -4.61
CA ILE A 108 4.89 -19.93 -5.20
C ILE A 108 6.06 -20.82 -4.77
N ALA A 109 7.30 -20.33 -4.87
CA ALA A 109 8.48 -21.08 -4.45
C ALA A 109 8.41 -21.47 -2.96
N ARG A 110 8.00 -20.54 -2.09
CA ARG A 110 7.80 -20.80 -0.67
C ARG A 110 6.72 -21.88 -0.44
N GLN A 111 5.58 -21.80 -1.11
CA GLN A 111 4.51 -22.80 -0.98
C GLN A 111 5.00 -24.19 -1.41
N LEU A 112 5.72 -24.28 -2.52
CA LEU A 112 6.32 -25.54 -2.98
C LEU A 112 7.33 -26.10 -1.96
N THR A 113 8.13 -25.22 -1.33
CA THR A 113 9.11 -25.62 -0.30
C THR A 113 8.46 -26.08 1.00
N ILE A 114 7.33 -25.48 1.39
CA ILE A 114 6.56 -25.88 2.58
C ILE A 114 5.87 -27.22 2.34
N ASN A 115 5.26 -27.40 1.16
CA ASN A 115 4.53 -28.62 0.81
C ASN A 115 5.43 -29.83 0.52
N SER A 116 6.73 -29.61 0.28
CA SER A 116 7.72 -30.67 0.06
C SER A 116 8.41 -31.15 1.34
N ARG A 117 8.09 -30.56 2.51
CA ARG A 117 8.54 -31.12 3.79
C ARG A 117 7.70 -32.37 4.12
N PRO A 118 8.32 -33.52 4.43
CA PRO A 118 7.56 -34.70 4.85
C PRO A 118 6.78 -34.39 6.13
N ARG A 119 5.50 -34.78 6.15
CA ARG A 119 4.70 -34.74 7.38
C ARG A 119 5.32 -35.74 8.36
N GLN A 120 5.87 -35.26 9.47
CA GLN A 120 6.24 -36.10 10.61
C GLN A 120 5.00 -36.42 11.44
#